data_AF-A0A640QBJ3-F1
#
_entry.id   AF-A0A640QBJ3-F1
#
_cell.length_a   1.000
_cell.length_b   1.000
_cell.length_c   1.000
_cell.angle_alpha   90.00
_cell.angle_beta   90.00
_cell.angle_gamma   90.00
#
_symmetry.space_group_name_H-M   'P 1'
#
loop_
_entity.id
_entity.type
_entity.pdbx_description
1 polymer ?
#
loop_
_entity_poly.entity_id
_entity_poly.type
_entity_poly.pdbx_seq_one_letter_code
_entity_poly.pdbx_strand_id
1 'polypeptide(L)'
;MRSNVFLSVLLSALIAVSTFSFAQEGSVPGLQVRNLLVTEIEEGAAIEQAAEEVSQAVLNESMFFDAAGLSYLSENQAAYRSLVALLNDNATGFELAIAGFGELPDQPSQVVTIAVLMFPEDANEIYNIALQMQVISEEDALLAVINAGVDPSTLTATAAGAAGNTFSPLGVGTGAAGAGGGDTTISAN
;
A
#
# COMPACT_ATOMS: atom_id res chain seq x y z
N MET A 1 44.85 -4.11 -44.31
CA MET A 1 43.59 -4.89 -44.27
C MET A 1 43.53 -5.55 -42.90
N ARG A 2 42.59 -5.32 -41.97
CA ARG A 2 41.36 -4.53 -41.87
C ARG A 2 41.23 -4.09 -40.39
N SER A 3 40.64 -2.92 -40.20
CA SER A 3 40.23 -2.29 -38.93
C SER A 3 39.21 -3.11 -38.14
N ASN A 4 39.06 -2.80 -36.84
CA ASN A 4 37.81 -2.56 -36.09
C ASN A 4 38.19 -2.51 -34.59
N VAL A 5 38.60 -1.38 -33.98
CA VAL A 5 37.78 -0.24 -33.50
C VAL A 5 36.35 -0.63 -33.15
N PHE A 6 36.07 -0.86 -31.86
CA PHE A 6 34.84 -0.38 -31.25
C PHE A 6 35.15 0.23 -29.89
N LEU A 7 35.04 1.55 -29.92
CA LEU A 7 35.20 2.54 -28.89
C LEU A 7 33.83 2.73 -28.21
N SER A 8 33.83 2.72 -26.88
CA SER A 8 33.04 3.57 -25.99
C SER A 8 31.54 3.78 -26.25
N VAL A 9 30.70 3.40 -25.30
CA VAL A 9 29.59 4.26 -24.83
C VAL A 9 29.51 4.14 -23.31
N LEU A 10 30.26 5.01 -22.63
CA LEU A 10 30.01 5.41 -21.25
C LEU A 10 28.67 6.16 -21.26
N LEU A 11 27.60 5.53 -20.79
CA LEU A 11 26.30 6.18 -20.63
C LEU A 11 26.38 7.08 -19.39
N SER A 12 26.75 8.34 -19.62
CA SER A 12 26.65 9.40 -18.63
C SER A 12 25.17 9.68 -18.39
N ALA A 13 24.61 9.11 -17.32
CA ALA A 13 23.32 9.57 -16.79
C ALA A 13 23.52 11.00 -16.27
N LEU A 14 23.06 11.96 -17.06
CA LEU A 14 23.00 13.36 -16.69
C LEU A 14 21.76 13.54 -15.81
N ILE A 15 21.91 13.37 -14.49
CA ILE A 15 20.85 13.69 -13.54
C ILE A 15 20.72 15.22 -13.52
N ALA A 16 19.75 15.74 -14.26
CA ALA A 16 19.30 17.10 -14.11
C ALA A 16 18.60 17.20 -12.75
N VAL A 17 19.33 17.68 -11.73
CA VAL A 17 18.75 18.03 -10.43
C VAL A 17 17.87 19.26 -10.62
N SER A 18 16.62 19.04 -11.04
CA SER A 18 15.56 20.02 -10.92
C SER A 18 15.17 20.04 -9.45
N THR A 19 15.42 21.16 -8.77
CA THR A 19 14.96 21.39 -7.41
C THR A 19 13.43 21.52 -7.39
N PHE A 20 12.71 20.39 -7.43
CA PHE A 20 11.28 20.36 -7.22
C PHE A 20 11.01 20.62 -5.74
N SER A 21 10.45 21.79 -5.45
CA SER A 21 9.97 22.12 -4.11
C SER A 21 8.68 21.35 -3.86
N PHE A 22 8.76 20.15 -3.28
CA PHE A 22 7.61 19.39 -2.79
C PHE A 22 7.11 20.01 -1.48
N ALA A 23 6.55 21.22 -1.55
CA ALA A 23 5.86 21.85 -0.45
C ALA A 23 4.35 21.80 -0.74
N GLN A 24 3.70 20.69 -0.41
CA GLN A 24 2.26 20.67 -0.17
C GLN A 24 1.99 20.06 1.19
N GLU A 25 1.63 20.93 2.13
CA GLU A 25 1.06 20.59 3.42
C GLU A 25 -0.24 19.79 3.18
N GLY A 26 -0.23 18.50 3.51
CA GLY A 26 -1.39 17.60 3.35
C GLY A 26 -1.39 16.69 2.11
N SER A 27 -0.26 16.48 1.44
CA SER A 27 -0.18 15.59 0.28
C SER A 27 -0.04 14.11 0.64
N VAL A 28 -0.89 13.26 0.06
CA VAL A 28 -0.86 11.79 0.18
C VAL A 28 0.42 11.22 -0.43
N PRO A 29 1.22 10.40 0.27
CA PRO A 29 2.51 9.90 -0.23
C PRO A 29 2.43 9.22 -1.61
N GLY A 30 1.42 8.38 -1.82
CA GLY A 30 1.17 7.68 -3.09
C GLY A 30 0.96 8.64 -4.26
N LEU A 31 0.27 9.76 -4.04
CA LEU A 31 0.08 10.78 -5.08
C LEU A 31 1.38 11.53 -5.38
N GLN A 32 2.24 11.74 -4.39
CA GLN A 32 3.55 12.36 -4.61
C GLN A 32 4.46 11.46 -5.45
N VAL A 33 4.51 10.17 -5.12
CA VAL A 33 5.26 9.16 -5.89
C VAL A 33 4.68 9.04 -7.31
N ARG A 34 3.36 9.04 -7.45
CA ARG A 34 2.69 9.04 -8.75
C ARG A 34 3.06 10.25 -9.61
N ASN A 35 3.14 11.44 -9.02
CA ASN A 35 3.50 12.65 -9.77
C ASN A 35 4.93 12.58 -10.32
N LEU A 36 5.87 12.02 -9.55
CA LEU A 36 7.22 11.73 -10.04
C LEU A 36 7.18 10.74 -11.20
N LEU A 37 6.45 9.63 -11.04
CA LEU A 37 6.31 8.61 -12.08
C LEU A 37 5.75 9.17 -13.39
N VAL A 38 4.65 9.93 -13.31
CA VAL A 38 4.01 10.53 -14.49
C VAL A 38 4.95 11.52 -15.16
N THR A 39 5.75 12.28 -14.39
CA THR A 39 6.74 13.21 -14.94
C THR A 39 7.80 12.47 -15.76
N GLU A 40 8.40 11.40 -15.22
CA GLU A 40 9.38 10.58 -15.95
C GLU A 40 8.79 9.97 -17.24
N ILE A 41 7.53 9.53 -17.20
CA ILE A 41 6.82 9.00 -18.36
C ILE A 41 6.59 10.11 -19.41
N GLU A 42 6.19 11.30 -18.98
CA GLU A 42 6.01 12.47 -19.85
C GLU A 42 7.34 12.93 -20.49
N GLU A 43 8.46 12.73 -19.79
CA GLU A 43 9.82 12.94 -20.30
C GLU A 43 10.27 11.85 -21.29
N GLY A 44 9.49 10.77 -21.43
CA GLY A 44 9.65 9.74 -22.45
C GLY A 44 10.17 8.40 -21.93
N ALA A 45 10.26 8.21 -20.61
CA ALA A 45 10.63 6.92 -20.03
C ALA A 45 9.50 5.88 -20.19
N ALA A 46 9.88 4.61 -20.32
CA ALA A 46 8.93 3.50 -20.21
C ALA A 46 8.49 3.35 -18.73
N ILE A 47 7.27 2.85 -18.50
CA ILE A 47 6.67 2.77 -17.15
C ILE A 47 7.57 2.00 -16.18
N GLU A 48 8.13 0.86 -16.60
CA GLU A 48 8.96 0.02 -15.74
C GLU A 48 10.29 0.70 -15.40
N GLN A 49 10.85 1.47 -16.33
CA GLN A 49 12.06 2.26 -16.11
C GLN A 49 11.78 3.43 -15.18
N ALA A 50 10.71 4.19 -15.44
CA ALA A 50 10.28 5.29 -14.60
C ALA A 50 9.98 4.81 -13.17
N ALA A 51 9.31 3.68 -13.01
CA ALA A 51 9.00 3.12 -11.70
C ALA A 51 10.28 2.70 -10.94
N GLU A 52 11.27 2.13 -11.62
CA GLU A 52 12.58 1.82 -11.03
C GLU A 52 13.28 3.10 -10.55
N GLU A 53 13.41 4.09 -11.42
CA GLU A 53 14.12 5.34 -11.13
C GLU A 53 13.46 6.12 -10.00
N VAL A 54 12.13 6.25 -10.03
CA VAL A 54 11.35 6.92 -8.97
C VAL A 54 11.44 6.15 -7.65
N SER A 55 11.32 4.83 -7.68
CA SER A 55 11.42 4.02 -6.45
C SER A 55 12.79 4.20 -5.79
N GLN A 56 13.86 4.18 -6.59
CA GLN A 56 15.21 4.42 -6.08
C GLN A 56 15.39 5.85 -5.57
N ALA A 57 14.88 6.86 -6.28
CA ALA A 57 14.96 8.25 -5.86
C ALA A 57 14.30 8.44 -4.49
N VAL A 58 13.06 7.95 -4.32
CA VAL A 58 12.30 8.05 -3.06
C VAL A 58 13.04 7.39 -1.90
N LEU A 59 13.59 6.19 -2.12
CA LEU A 59 14.32 5.46 -1.08
C LEU A 59 15.66 6.13 -0.73
N ASN A 60 16.45 6.51 -1.74
CA ASN A 60 17.78 7.10 -1.55
C ASN A 60 17.71 8.50 -0.94
N GLU A 61 16.70 9.28 -1.30
CA GLU A 61 16.47 10.62 -0.79
C GLU A 61 15.57 10.64 0.45
N SER A 62 15.07 9.48 0.88
CA SER A 62 14.22 9.33 2.08
C SER A 62 13.00 10.26 2.06
N MET A 63 12.29 10.26 0.93
CA MET A 63 11.18 11.18 0.66
C MET A 63 9.83 10.57 1.05
N PHE A 64 8.85 11.42 1.38
CA PHE A 64 7.39 11.16 1.49
C PHE A 64 6.90 10.18 2.56
N PHE A 65 7.75 9.26 3.01
CA PHE A 65 7.43 8.25 4.02
C PHE A 65 8.24 8.50 5.31
N ASP A 66 7.76 7.96 6.42
CA ASP A 66 8.51 7.98 7.68
C ASP A 66 9.65 6.93 7.67
N ALA A 67 10.49 6.93 8.71
CA ALA A 67 11.64 6.04 8.78
C ALA A 67 11.26 4.55 8.78
N ALA A 68 10.13 4.19 9.39
CA ALA A 68 9.64 2.82 9.44
C ALA A 68 9.13 2.37 8.06
N GLY A 69 8.34 3.21 7.40
CA GLY A 69 7.87 3.02 6.04
C GLY A 69 9.04 2.89 5.06
N LEU A 70 10.02 3.80 5.09
CA LEU A 70 11.21 3.71 4.23
C LEU A 70 12.01 2.42 4.46
N SER A 71 12.16 1.98 5.71
CA SER A 71 12.83 0.70 6.01
C SER A 71 12.07 -0.48 5.39
N TYR A 72 10.74 -0.51 5.56
CA TYR A 72 9.90 -1.56 5.00
C TYR A 72 9.96 -1.57 3.46
N LEU A 73 9.85 -0.40 2.82
CA LEU A 73 9.93 -0.26 1.36
C LEU A 73 11.31 -0.69 0.83
N SER A 74 12.39 -0.37 1.55
CA SER A 74 13.75 -0.78 1.20
C SER A 74 13.95 -2.29 1.27
N GLU A 75 13.38 -2.96 2.27
CA GLU A 75 13.39 -4.41 2.41
C GLU A 75 12.54 -5.11 1.34
N ASN A 76 11.49 -4.44 0.86
CA ASN A 76 10.51 -4.98 -0.10
C ASN A 76 10.57 -4.27 -1.47
N GLN A 77 11.77 -3.87 -1.90
CA GLN A 77 11.98 -3.04 -3.10
C GLN A 77 11.29 -3.54 -4.37
N ALA A 78 11.32 -4.85 -4.63
CA ALA A 78 10.68 -5.42 -5.81
C ALA A 78 9.15 -5.24 -5.80
N ALA A 79 8.52 -5.46 -4.64
CA ALA A 79 7.09 -5.25 -4.46
C ALA A 79 6.75 -3.76 -4.53
N TYR A 80 7.54 -2.92 -3.86
CA TYR A 80 7.36 -1.46 -3.89
C TYR A 80 7.40 -0.93 -5.32
N ARG A 81 8.45 -1.25 -6.09
CA ARG A 81 8.58 -0.83 -7.47
C ARG A 81 7.42 -1.28 -8.35
N SER A 82 6.94 -2.52 -8.15
CA SER A 82 5.80 -3.03 -8.91
C SER A 82 4.54 -2.22 -8.60
N LEU A 83 4.30 -1.87 -7.34
CA LEU A 83 3.19 -0.99 -6.96
C LEU A 83 3.39 0.45 -7.47
N VAL A 84 4.62 0.96 -7.51
CA VAL A 84 4.91 2.25 -8.12
C VAL A 84 4.53 2.23 -9.60
N ALA A 85 4.87 1.20 -10.37
CA ALA A 85 4.45 1.09 -11.77
C ALA A 85 2.93 1.12 -11.94
N LEU A 86 2.19 0.48 -11.02
CA LEU A 86 0.72 0.48 -11.03
C LEU A 86 0.11 1.86 -10.73
N LEU A 87 0.83 2.79 -10.10
CA LEU A 87 0.32 4.15 -9.85
C LEU A 87 0.05 4.95 -11.13
N ASN A 88 0.59 4.51 -12.28
CA ASN A 88 0.28 5.14 -13.57
C ASN A 88 -1.23 5.13 -13.85
N ASP A 89 -1.86 3.97 -13.62
CA ASP A 89 -3.27 3.74 -13.92
C ASP A 89 -4.17 3.76 -12.67
N ASN A 90 -3.60 3.69 -11.46
CA ASN A 90 -4.33 3.61 -10.20
C ASN A 90 -4.00 4.80 -9.30
N ALA A 91 -4.98 5.67 -9.05
CA ALA A 91 -4.76 6.93 -8.32
C ALA A 91 -5.20 6.87 -6.85
N THR A 92 -5.80 5.75 -6.42
CA THR A 92 -6.33 5.55 -5.07
C THR A 92 -5.75 4.29 -4.44
N GLY A 93 -5.73 4.22 -3.11
CA GLY A 93 -5.22 3.06 -2.38
C GLY A 93 -6.03 1.81 -2.65
N PHE A 94 -7.36 1.94 -2.79
CA PHE A 94 -8.26 0.85 -3.14
C PHE A 94 -7.95 0.23 -4.52
N GLU A 95 -7.85 1.06 -5.56
CA GLU A 95 -7.54 0.60 -6.91
C GLU A 95 -6.13 -0.02 -6.97
N LEU A 96 -5.16 0.63 -6.31
CA LEU A 96 -3.80 0.14 -6.22
C LEU A 96 -3.73 -1.23 -5.54
N ALA A 97 -4.48 -1.44 -4.46
CA ALA A 97 -4.51 -2.73 -3.77
C ALA A 97 -5.07 -3.84 -4.67
N ILE A 98 -6.18 -3.59 -5.37
CA ILE A 98 -6.76 -4.56 -6.31
C ILE A 98 -5.76 -4.91 -7.42
N ALA A 99 -5.18 -3.90 -8.06
CA ALA A 99 -4.18 -4.10 -9.11
C ALA A 99 -2.95 -4.84 -8.56
N GLY A 100 -2.50 -4.48 -7.36
CA GLY A 100 -1.37 -5.10 -6.67
C GLY A 100 -1.60 -6.57 -6.36
N PHE A 101 -2.81 -6.97 -5.95
CA PHE A 101 -3.13 -8.39 -5.75
C PHE A 101 -3.12 -9.20 -7.05
N GLY A 102 -3.45 -8.56 -8.18
CA GLY A 102 -3.32 -9.17 -9.50
C GLY A 102 -1.87 -9.33 -9.94
N GLU A 103 -1.03 -8.33 -9.68
CA GLU A 103 0.38 -8.30 -10.10
C GLU A 103 1.28 -9.15 -9.20
N LEU A 104 1.01 -9.16 -7.88
CA LEU A 104 1.80 -9.84 -6.86
C LEU A 104 0.93 -10.82 -6.05
N PRO A 105 0.35 -11.86 -6.68
CA PRO A 105 -0.59 -12.77 -6.02
C PRO A 105 0.04 -13.58 -4.89
N ASP A 106 1.35 -13.81 -4.94
CA ASP A 106 2.09 -14.56 -3.92
C ASP A 106 2.53 -13.69 -2.72
N GLN A 107 2.29 -12.37 -2.77
CA GLN A 107 2.77 -11.40 -1.77
C GLN A 107 1.66 -10.43 -1.31
N PRO A 108 0.47 -10.92 -0.90
CA PRO A 108 -0.66 -10.07 -0.56
C PRO A 108 -0.40 -9.19 0.67
N SER A 109 0.39 -9.66 1.65
CA SER A 109 0.73 -8.86 2.84
C SER A 109 1.58 -7.64 2.47
N GLN A 110 2.51 -7.79 1.52
CA GLN A 110 3.33 -6.70 1.01
C GLN A 110 2.46 -5.70 0.23
N VAL A 111 1.53 -6.19 -0.59
CA VAL A 111 0.59 -5.32 -1.32
C VAL A 111 -0.23 -4.46 -0.35
N VAL A 112 -0.83 -5.07 0.69
CA VAL A 112 -1.58 -4.34 1.71
C VAL A 112 -0.68 -3.31 2.40
N THR A 113 0.47 -3.74 2.92
CA THR A 113 1.36 -2.86 3.69
C THR A 113 1.80 -1.65 2.86
N ILE A 114 2.25 -1.88 1.63
CA ILE A 114 2.76 -0.82 0.75
C ILE A 114 1.62 0.09 0.27
N ALA A 115 0.45 -0.44 -0.08
CA ALA A 115 -0.69 0.36 -0.48
C ALA A 115 -1.15 1.27 0.68
N VAL A 116 -1.14 0.78 1.92
CA VAL A 116 -1.48 1.59 3.10
C VAL A 116 -0.41 2.63 3.40
N LEU A 117 0.88 2.31 3.24
CA LEU A 117 1.95 3.31 3.34
C LEU A 117 1.76 4.44 2.32
N MET A 118 1.37 4.10 1.08
CA MET A 118 1.11 5.08 0.02
C MET A 118 -0.17 5.89 0.25
N PHE A 119 -1.24 5.25 0.72
CA PHE A 119 -2.55 5.85 0.92
C PHE A 119 -3.05 5.55 2.34
N PRO A 120 -2.49 6.21 3.37
CA PRO A 120 -2.83 5.91 4.76
C PRO A 120 -4.28 6.24 5.10
N GLU A 121 -4.90 7.17 4.36
CA GLU A 121 -6.32 7.51 4.48
C GLU A 121 -7.26 6.38 4.01
N ASP A 122 -6.81 5.54 3.08
CA ASP A 122 -7.57 4.43 2.51
C ASP A 122 -7.30 3.10 3.25
N ALA A 123 -6.67 3.14 4.43
CA ALA A 123 -6.25 1.93 5.13
C ALA A 123 -7.39 0.95 5.43
N ASN A 124 -8.58 1.49 5.71
CA ASN A 124 -9.78 0.70 5.99
C ASN A 124 -10.32 0.03 4.72
N GLU A 125 -10.38 0.77 3.63
CA GLU A 125 -10.78 0.30 2.32
C GLU A 125 -9.84 -0.81 1.83
N ILE A 126 -8.52 -0.60 1.95
CA ILE A 126 -7.48 -1.56 1.57
C ILE A 126 -7.60 -2.85 2.41
N TYR A 127 -7.81 -2.72 3.73
CA TYR A 127 -8.03 -3.86 4.60
C TYR A 127 -9.27 -4.66 4.19
N ASN A 128 -10.41 -3.99 4.00
CA ASN A 128 -11.67 -4.65 3.68
C ASN A 128 -11.63 -5.35 2.31
N ILE A 129 -11.03 -4.74 1.29
CA ILE A 129 -10.94 -5.35 -0.04
C ILE A 129 -10.04 -6.58 -0.05
N ALA A 130 -8.95 -6.56 0.72
CA ALA A 130 -8.06 -7.71 0.86
C ALA A 130 -8.81 -8.93 1.41
N LEU A 131 -9.69 -8.73 2.41
CA LEU A 131 -10.54 -9.77 2.96
C LEU A 131 -11.65 -10.20 2.01
N GLN A 132 -12.29 -9.24 1.35
CA GLN A 132 -13.37 -9.50 0.40
C GLN A 132 -12.89 -10.33 -0.80
N MET A 133 -11.67 -10.09 -1.27
CA MET A 133 -11.04 -10.85 -2.34
C MET A 133 -10.51 -12.22 -1.88
N GLN A 134 -10.48 -12.47 -0.57
CA GLN A 134 -9.96 -13.71 0.03
C GLN A 134 -8.52 -14.03 -0.37
N VAL A 135 -7.73 -12.99 -0.67
CA VAL A 135 -6.32 -13.12 -1.07
C VAL A 135 -5.39 -13.23 0.14
N ILE A 136 -5.88 -12.85 1.32
CA ILE A 136 -5.15 -12.85 2.59
C ILE A 136 -6.08 -13.20 3.74
N SER A 137 -5.54 -13.79 4.81
CA SER A 137 -6.29 -14.04 6.04
C SER A 137 -6.53 -12.73 6.82
N GLU A 138 -7.53 -12.72 7.71
CA GLU A 138 -7.79 -11.56 8.57
C GLU A 138 -6.59 -11.22 9.47
N GLU A 139 -5.94 -12.23 10.03
CA GLU A 139 -4.77 -12.07 10.90
C GLU A 139 -3.59 -11.47 10.13
N ASP A 140 -3.32 -11.97 8.91
CA ASP A 140 -2.21 -11.48 8.09
C ASP A 140 -2.50 -10.07 7.54
N ALA A 141 -3.76 -9.77 7.22
CA ALA A 141 -4.17 -8.43 6.79
C ALA A 141 -4.03 -7.41 7.93
N LEU A 142 -4.44 -7.79 9.14
CA LEU A 142 -4.26 -6.97 10.34
C LEU A 142 -2.77 -6.73 10.64
N LEU A 143 -1.95 -7.76 10.51
CA LEU A 143 -0.50 -7.61 10.68
C LEU A 143 0.10 -6.69 9.62
N ALA A 144 -0.35 -6.78 8.36
CA ALA A 144 0.13 -5.94 7.27
C ALA A 144 -0.19 -4.44 7.50
N VAL A 145 -1.41 -4.11 7.92
CA VAL A 145 -1.76 -2.71 8.23
C VAL A 145 -1.03 -2.18 9.48
N ILE A 146 -0.79 -3.03 10.48
CA ILE A 146 0.06 -2.67 11.63
C ILE A 146 1.49 -2.39 11.19
N ASN A 147 2.05 -3.21 10.29
CA ASN A 147 3.39 -2.99 9.73
C ASN A 147 3.47 -1.68 8.91
N ALA A 148 2.35 -1.22 8.36
CA ALA A 148 2.25 0.09 7.70
C ALA A 148 2.11 1.26 8.69
N GLY A 149 2.11 1.00 10.01
CA GLY A 149 1.99 2.01 11.05
C GLY A 149 0.56 2.41 11.42
N VAL A 150 -0.45 1.67 10.94
CA VAL A 150 -1.85 1.94 11.28
C VAL A 150 -2.17 1.43 12.68
N ASP A 151 -2.82 2.26 13.49
CA ASP A 151 -3.37 1.84 14.76
C ASP A 151 -4.60 0.94 14.51
N PRO A 152 -4.57 -0.35 14.91
CA PRO A 152 -5.65 -1.29 14.63
C PRO A 152 -6.99 -0.89 15.29
N SER A 153 -6.98 -0.02 16.30
CA SER A 153 -8.21 0.52 16.90
C SER A 153 -8.97 1.49 15.99
N THR A 154 -8.30 2.04 14.98
CA THR A 154 -8.87 2.95 13.97
C THR A 154 -9.50 2.20 12.80
N LEU A 155 -9.15 0.93 12.64
CA LEU A 155 -9.81 0.05 11.68
C LEU A 155 -11.19 -0.27 12.22
N THR A 156 -12.20 0.32 11.60
CA THR A 156 -13.55 -0.18 11.82
C THR A 156 -13.59 -1.55 11.17
N ALA A 157 -13.74 -2.60 11.99
CA ALA A 157 -14.20 -3.89 11.53
C ALA A 157 -15.62 -3.71 10.94
N THR A 158 -15.69 -3.16 9.74
CA THR A 158 -16.88 -3.24 8.92
C THR A 158 -16.92 -4.69 8.53
N ALA A 159 -17.63 -5.49 9.33
CA ALA A 159 -17.96 -6.87 9.08
C ALA A 159 -18.76 -6.96 7.76
N ALA A 160 -18.07 -6.80 6.64
CA ALA A 160 -18.60 -7.02 5.32
C ALA A 160 -18.60 -8.53 5.07
N GLY A 161 -19.55 -9.22 5.69
CA GLY A 161 -20.09 -10.47 5.17
C GLY A 161 -19.44 -11.79 5.59
N ALA A 162 -18.57 -11.84 6.61
CA ALA A 162 -18.18 -13.12 7.19
C ALA A 162 -19.20 -13.53 8.28
N ALA A 163 -20.13 -14.40 7.90
CA ALA A 163 -20.87 -15.19 8.87
C ALA A 163 -19.87 -15.94 9.77
N GLY A 164 -19.80 -15.54 11.03
CA GLY A 164 -19.25 -16.34 12.13
C GLY A 164 -17.75 -16.62 12.09
N ASN A 165 -16.94 -15.62 12.42
CA ASN A 165 -15.86 -15.90 13.37
C ASN A 165 -15.59 -14.66 14.23
N THR A 166 -16.20 -14.65 15.41
CA THR A 166 -15.93 -13.66 16.44
C THR A 166 -14.52 -13.89 16.98
N PHE A 167 -13.51 -13.26 16.37
CA PHE A 167 -12.28 -12.99 17.11
C PHE A 167 -12.61 -11.95 18.18
N SER A 168 -12.85 -12.46 19.38
CA SER A 168 -12.96 -11.64 20.59
C SER A 168 -11.57 -11.08 20.89
N PRO A 169 -11.32 -9.76 20.82
CA PRO A 169 -10.08 -9.22 21.33
C PRO A 169 -10.01 -9.52 22.82
N LEU A 170 -8.85 -10.01 23.26
CA LEU A 170 -8.62 -10.36 24.65
C LEU A 170 -8.90 -9.15 25.55
N GLY A 171 -10.02 -9.22 26.27
CA GLY A 171 -10.27 -8.48 27.50
C GLY A 171 -10.79 -7.06 27.38
N VAL A 172 -12.10 -6.89 27.14
CA VAL A 172 -12.95 -5.96 27.92
C VAL A 172 -14.43 -6.39 27.83
N GLY A 173 -15.07 -6.59 29.00
CA GLY A 173 -16.50 -6.36 29.24
C GLY A 173 -17.53 -7.16 28.44
N THR A 174 -18.05 -8.22 29.05
CA THR A 174 -19.39 -8.74 28.79
C THR A 174 -20.42 -7.62 28.83
N GLY A 175 -21.18 -7.41 27.74
CA GLY A 175 -22.35 -6.53 27.77
C GLY A 175 -22.73 -5.91 26.43
N ALA A 176 -22.99 -6.72 25.40
CA ALA A 176 -23.73 -6.25 24.23
C ALA A 176 -25.15 -5.84 24.67
N ALA A 177 -25.36 -4.53 24.82
CA ALA A 177 -26.68 -3.93 24.83
C ALA A 177 -27.21 -3.94 23.40
N GLY A 178 -28.28 -4.71 23.16
CA GLY A 178 -28.96 -4.78 21.87
C GLY A 178 -30.34 -5.38 22.05
N ALA A 179 -31.33 -4.51 22.15
CA ALA A 179 -32.72 -4.80 22.44
C ALA A 179 -33.38 -5.75 21.42
N GLY A 180 -34.04 -6.78 21.93
CA GLY A 180 -35.06 -7.55 21.24
C GLY A 180 -36.12 -7.95 22.27
N GLY A 181 -37.17 -7.14 22.40
CA GLY A 181 -38.29 -7.40 23.30
C GLY A 181 -39.09 -8.63 22.83
N GLY A 182 -39.45 -9.50 23.77
CA GLY A 182 -40.23 -10.70 23.49
C GLY A 182 -40.46 -11.55 24.72
N ASP A 183 -41.43 -11.11 25.53
CA ASP A 183 -42.29 -11.90 26.41
C ASP A 183 -41.71 -12.55 27.69
N THR A 184 -42.37 -12.17 28.79
CA THR A 184 -42.19 -12.67 30.15
C THR A 184 -43.10 -13.87 30.38
N THR A 185 -42.55 -15.05 30.66
CA THR A 185 -43.09 -15.92 31.73
C THR A 185 -42.13 -17.05 32.08
N ILE A 186 -41.64 -17.04 33.32
CA ILE A 186 -41.15 -18.23 34.00
C ILE A 186 -42.38 -19.06 34.35
N SER A 187 -42.47 -20.30 33.86
CA SER A 187 -43.35 -21.30 34.44
C SER A 187 -42.49 -22.38 35.10
N ALA A 188 -42.39 -22.30 36.41
CA ALA A 188 -42.07 -23.44 37.25
C ALA A 188 -43.39 -24.12 37.59
N ASN A 189 -43.57 -25.35 37.11
CA ASN A 189 -44.46 -26.34 37.68
C ASN A 189 -43.83 -27.73 37.55
#